data_AF-A0A544UQ67-F1
#
_entry.id   AF-A0A544UQ67-F1
#
_cell.length_a   1.000
_cell.length_b   1.000
_cell.length_c   1.000
_cell.angle_alpha   90.00
_cell.angle_beta   90.00
_cell.angle_gamma   90.00
#
_symmetry.space_group_name_H-M   'P 1'
#
loop_
_entity.id
_entity.type
_entity.pdbx_description
1 polymer ?
#
loop_
_entity_poly.entity_id
_entity_poly.type
_entity_poly.pdbx_seq_one_letter_code
_entity_poly.pdbx_strand_id
1 'polypeptide(L)'
;MRTIKEFIQHVKGHIRNKEAHEAVEKELTYHLAKSKQAWQEKGYNAADAEQQAVSEMGNATNLGVSLNQIHQPKIDWLLVIPFVLAAMCSFLPLLPAELSLRHFIMRNVVIVIGGIAVTIFLTRLDFRKLERYSTHLYVLGCLIFLIILNGNQMMNDVIFFQAGPLELKGWMT
;
A
#
# COMPACT_ATOMS: atom_id res chain seq x y z
N MET A 1 21.95 -24.16 1.85
CA MET A 1 22.36 -22.75 1.70
C MET A 1 23.75 -22.64 2.26
N ARG A 2 24.67 -21.96 1.57
CA ARG A 2 26.08 -21.91 1.99
C ARG A 2 26.50 -20.56 2.54
N THR A 3 25.74 -19.49 2.28
CA THR A 3 26.06 -18.14 2.74
C THR A 3 24.93 -17.52 3.54
N ILE A 4 25.26 -16.58 4.43
CA ILE A 4 24.31 -15.79 5.20
C ILE A 4 23.35 -15.03 4.28
N LYS A 5 23.85 -14.48 3.16
CA LYS A 5 23.03 -13.74 2.20
C LYS A 5 21.97 -14.63 1.54
N GLU A 6 22.35 -15.82 1.09
CA GLU A 6 21.39 -16.79 0.51
C GLU A 6 20.32 -17.19 1.52
N PHE A 7 20.71 -17.43 2.78
CA PHE A 7 19.79 -17.78 3.84
C PHE A 7 18.77 -16.67 4.11
N ILE A 8 19.23 -15.43 4.29
CA ILE A 8 18.34 -14.30 4.56
C ILE A 8 17.39 -14.05 3.37
N GLN A 9 17.89 -14.12 2.13
CA GLN A 9 17.04 -13.97 0.95
C GLN A 9 15.96 -15.06 0.88
N HIS A 10 16.30 -16.30 1.20
CA HIS A 10 15.32 -17.38 1.23
C HIS A 10 14.28 -17.20 2.35
N VAL A 11 14.69 -16.78 3.55
CA VAL A 11 13.78 -16.47 4.66
C VAL A 11 12.80 -15.37 4.25
N LYS A 12 13.31 -14.26 3.69
CA LYS A 12 12.49 -13.13 3.21
C LYS A 12 11.51 -13.54 2.12
N GLY A 13 11.86 -14.50 1.27
CA GLY A 13 10.99 -15.04 0.22
C GLY A 13 9.66 -15.61 0.75
N HIS A 14 9.61 -16.03 2.01
CA HIS A 14 8.40 -16.53 2.65
C HIS A 14 7.59 -15.46 3.42
N ILE A 15 8.11 -14.23 3.53
CA ILE A 15 7.46 -13.12 4.23
C ILE A 15 6.70 -12.26 3.22
N ARG A 16 5.37 -12.22 3.36
CA ARG A 16 4.48 -11.47 2.45
C ARG A 16 4.58 -9.96 2.65
N ASN A 17 4.81 -9.52 3.89
CA ASN A 17 4.90 -8.10 4.20
C ASN A 17 6.27 -7.53 3.79
N LYS A 18 6.28 -6.77 2.70
CA LYS A 18 7.49 -6.12 2.17
C LYS A 18 8.05 -5.04 3.08
N GLU A 19 7.22 -4.40 3.90
CA GLU A 19 7.70 -3.38 4.85
C GLU A 19 8.53 -4.03 5.96
N ALA A 20 8.19 -5.26 6.35
CA ALA A 20 8.93 -6.02 7.36
C ALA A 20 10.27 -6.56 6.84
N HIS A 21 10.49 -6.62 5.52
CA HIS A 21 11.71 -7.18 4.92
C HIS A 21 12.97 -6.48 5.40
N GLU A 22 12.94 -5.16 5.53
CA GLU A 22 14.09 -4.35 5.95
C GLU A 22 14.44 -4.62 7.42
N ALA A 23 13.44 -4.65 8.29
CA ALA A 23 13.60 -4.94 9.71
C ALA A 23 14.13 -6.36 9.95
N VAL A 24 13.51 -7.35 9.30
CA VAL A 24 13.90 -8.76 9.39
C VAL A 24 15.32 -8.99 8.86
N GLU A 25 15.69 -8.37 7.74
CA GLU A 25 17.04 -8.47 7.19
C GLU A 25 18.09 -7.92 8.17
N LYS A 26 17.82 -6.77 8.77
CA LYS A 26 18.72 -6.14 9.74
C LYS A 26 18.91 -7.02 10.98
N GLU A 27 17.82 -7.54 11.53
CA GLU A 27 17.84 -8.43 12.69
C GLU A 27 18.60 -9.73 12.39
N LEU A 28 18.24 -10.44 11.33
CA LEU A 28 18.90 -11.70 10.94
C LEU A 28 20.38 -11.49 10.62
N THR A 29 20.74 -10.40 9.94
CA THR A 29 22.14 -10.09 9.65
C THR A 29 22.93 -9.89 10.94
N TYR A 30 22.38 -9.16 11.90
CA TYR A 30 23.03 -8.95 13.20
C TYR A 30 23.19 -10.26 13.98
N HIS A 31 22.15 -11.09 14.05
CA HIS A 31 22.21 -12.38 14.76
C HIS A 31 23.18 -13.37 14.11
N LEU A 32 23.16 -13.49 12.79
CA LEU A 32 24.07 -14.37 12.04
C LEU A 32 25.52 -13.89 12.13
N ALA A 33 25.77 -12.58 12.07
CA ALA A 33 27.12 -12.03 12.26
C ALA A 33 27.65 -12.33 13.67
N LYS A 34 26.81 -12.16 14.70
CA LYS A 34 27.18 -12.49 16.08
C LYS A 34 27.45 -13.98 16.28
N SER A 35 26.62 -14.86 15.72
CA SER A 35 26.85 -16.31 15.78
C SER A 35 28.14 -16.69 15.03
N LYS A 36 28.37 -16.15 13.84
CA LYS A 36 29.62 -16.37 13.08
C LYS A 36 30.85 -15.97 13.89
N GLN A 37 30.83 -14.81 14.54
CA GLN A 37 31.93 -14.36 15.39
C GLN A 37 32.16 -15.33 16.56
N ALA A 38 31.11 -15.79 17.23
CA ALA A 38 31.22 -16.76 18.32
C ALA A 38 31.84 -18.09 17.86
N TRP A 39 31.60 -18.52 16.62
CA TRP A 39 32.25 -19.70 16.04
C TRP A 39 33.72 -19.44 15.65
N GLN A 40 34.05 -18.25 15.17
CA GLN A 40 35.44 -17.86 14.91
C GLN A 40 36.27 -17.80 16.20
N GLU A 41 35.69 -17.29 17.29
CA GLU A 41 36.32 -17.27 18.61
C GLU A 41 36.59 -18.69 19.16
N LYS A 42 35.80 -19.68 18.73
CA LYS A 42 36.03 -21.12 19.02
C LYS A 42 37.10 -21.76 18.12
N GLY A 43 37.74 -20.99 17.23
CA GLY A 43 38.83 -21.46 16.37
C GLY A 43 38.42 -21.97 14.99
N TYR A 44 37.16 -21.79 14.58
CA TYR A 44 36.72 -22.14 13.23
C TYR A 44 37.19 -21.10 12.21
N ASN A 45 37.50 -21.55 10.99
CA ASN A 45 37.77 -20.62 9.90
C ASN A 45 36.50 -19.85 9.50
N ALA A 46 36.64 -18.75 8.76
CA ALA A 46 35.53 -17.86 8.45
C ALA A 46 34.41 -18.52 7.62
N ALA A 47 34.73 -19.52 6.78
CA ALA A 47 33.75 -20.20 5.94
C ALA A 47 32.95 -21.24 6.75
N ASP A 48 33.63 -22.04 7.56
CA ASP A 48 33.02 -23.04 8.43
C ASP A 48 32.19 -22.38 9.53
N ALA A 49 32.67 -21.27 10.10
CA ALA A 49 31.93 -20.47 11.07
C ALA A 49 30.63 -19.90 10.48
N GLU A 50 30.64 -19.52 9.20
CA GLU A 50 29.45 -19.04 8.50
C GLU A 50 28.44 -20.15 8.26
N GLN A 51 28.89 -21.31 7.80
CA GLN A 51 28.03 -22.47 7.61
C GLN A 51 27.41 -22.91 8.94
N GLN A 52 28.18 -22.88 10.02
CA GLN A 52 27.70 -23.24 11.34
C GLN A 52 26.69 -22.23 11.90
N ALA A 53 26.92 -20.93 11.70
CA ALA A 53 25.96 -19.89 12.09
C ALA A 53 24.62 -20.04 11.35
N VAL A 54 24.64 -20.38 10.06
CA VAL A 54 23.42 -20.67 9.29
C VAL A 54 22.75 -21.96 9.77
N SER A 55 23.54 -22.99 10.09
CA SER A 55 23.04 -24.27 10.61
C SER A 55 22.32 -24.10 11.96
N GLU A 56 22.83 -23.24 12.84
CA GLU A 56 22.19 -22.91 14.12
C GLU A 56 20.82 -22.26 13.96
N MET A 57 20.61 -21.47 12.90
CA MET A 57 19.30 -20.87 12.59
C MET A 57 18.29 -21.91 12.08
N GLY A 58 18.76 -23.08 11.64
CA GLY A 58 17.93 -24.17 11.18
C GLY A 58 17.35 -23.97 9.79
N ASN A 59 16.09 -24.38 9.61
CA ASN A 59 15.45 -24.39 8.29
C ASN A 59 14.90 -23.00 7.91
N ALA A 60 15.44 -22.43 6.83
CA ALA A 60 15.03 -21.11 6.32
C ALA A 60 13.54 -21.01 5.97
N THR A 61 12.93 -22.08 5.45
CA THR A 61 11.50 -22.11 5.12
C THR A 61 10.65 -21.99 6.37
N ASN A 62 10.93 -22.81 7.39
CA ASN A 62 10.17 -22.80 8.63
C ASN A 62 10.30 -21.47 9.37
N LEU A 63 11.52 -20.91 9.40
CA LEU A 63 11.77 -19.59 9.98
C LEU A 63 11.06 -18.48 9.21
N GLY A 64 11.07 -18.52 7.89
CA GLY A 64 10.35 -17.54 7.06
C GLY A 64 8.85 -17.59 7.27
N VAL A 65 8.25 -18.79 7.40
CA VAL A 65 6.82 -18.96 7.69
C VAL A 65 6.46 -18.44 9.08
N SER A 66 7.28 -18.70 10.11
CA SER A 66 7.02 -18.20 11.46
C SER A 66 7.13 -16.67 11.53
N LEU A 67 8.15 -16.09 10.89
CA LEU A 67 8.30 -14.63 10.80
C LEU A 67 7.16 -13.99 10.00
N ASN A 68 6.68 -14.64 8.94
CA ASN A 68 5.51 -14.17 8.21
C ASN A 68 4.26 -14.11 9.09
N GLN A 69 4.10 -15.01 10.05
CA GLN A 69 2.95 -14.99 10.98
C GLN A 69 3.01 -13.80 11.95
N ILE A 70 4.20 -13.41 12.38
CA ILE A 70 4.40 -12.26 13.28
C ILE A 70 4.23 -10.95 12.50
N HIS A 71 4.75 -10.89 11.28
CA HIS A 71 4.74 -9.70 10.43
C HIS A 71 3.60 -9.66 9.40
N GLN A 72 2.46 -10.31 9.68
CA GLN A 72 1.36 -10.36 8.71
C GLN A 72 0.85 -8.95 8.33
N PRO A 73 0.60 -8.69 7.04
CA PRO A 73 -0.07 -7.47 6.63
C PRO A 73 -1.52 -7.51 7.16
N LYS A 74 -1.88 -6.51 7.96
CA LYS A 74 -3.22 -6.38 8.55
C LYS A 74 -4.11 -5.57 7.62
N ILE A 75 -5.28 -6.09 7.28
CA ILE A 75 -6.34 -5.33 6.63
C ILE A 75 -7.10 -4.58 7.71
N ASP A 76 -7.19 -3.26 7.56
CA ASP A 76 -8.01 -2.45 8.45
C ASP A 76 -9.48 -2.57 8.08
N TRP A 77 -10.17 -3.52 8.72
CA TRP A 77 -11.61 -3.74 8.52
C TRP A 77 -12.44 -2.51 8.90
N LEU A 78 -11.95 -1.65 9.79
CA LEU A 78 -12.62 -0.41 10.16
C LEU A 78 -12.68 0.57 8.97
N LEU A 79 -11.75 0.47 8.02
CA LEU A 79 -11.78 1.25 6.78
C LEU A 79 -12.56 0.55 5.66
N VAL A 80 -12.43 -0.77 5.55
CA VAL A 80 -13.08 -1.54 4.48
C VAL A 80 -14.60 -1.55 4.62
N ILE A 81 -15.12 -1.75 5.83
CA ILE A 81 -16.58 -1.82 6.09
C ILE A 81 -17.30 -0.53 5.66
N PRO A 82 -16.92 0.68 6.13
CA PRO A 82 -17.59 1.91 5.72
C PRO A 82 -17.40 2.20 4.23
N PHE A 83 -16.27 1.82 3.62
CA PHE A 83 -16.09 1.95 2.17
C PHE A 83 -17.12 1.12 1.39
N VAL A 84 -17.32 -0.14 1.77
CA VAL A 84 -18.33 -1.01 1.14
C VAL A 84 -19.74 -0.47 1.37
N LEU A 85 -20.06 -0.01 2.59
CA LEU A 85 -21.36 0.59 2.89
C LEU A 85 -21.61 1.86 2.07
N ALA A 86 -20.62 2.74 1.94
CA ALA A 86 -20.73 3.95 1.12
C ALA A 86 -20.95 3.62 -0.36
N ALA A 87 -20.23 2.61 -0.89
CA ALA A 87 -20.45 2.13 -2.25
C ALA A 87 -21.87 1.59 -2.44
N MET A 88 -22.40 0.84 -1.47
CA MET A 88 -23.80 0.37 -1.51
C MET A 88 -24.81 1.53 -1.41
N CYS A 89 -24.51 2.55 -0.61
CA CYS A 89 -25.38 3.72 -0.47
C CYS A 89 -25.53 4.52 -1.77
N SER A 90 -24.56 4.46 -2.68
CA SER A 90 -24.67 5.11 -4.00
C SER A 90 -25.85 4.62 -4.84
N PHE A 91 -26.42 3.44 -4.51
CA PHE A 91 -27.57 2.85 -5.18
C PHE A 91 -28.92 3.22 -4.55
N LEU A 92 -28.97 3.88 -3.37
CA LEU A 92 -30.23 4.32 -2.74
C LEU A 92 -31.15 5.18 -3.62
N PRO A 93 -30.63 6.09 -4.48
CA PRO A 93 -31.48 6.89 -5.38
C PRO A 93 -32.27 6.06 -6.41
N LEU A 94 -32.04 4.75 -6.51
CA LEU A 94 -32.83 3.83 -7.35
C LEU A 94 -34.20 3.50 -6.76
N LEU A 95 -34.39 3.66 -5.45
CA LEU A 95 -35.62 3.26 -4.76
C LEU A 95 -36.87 4.05 -5.19
N PRO A 96 -36.80 5.37 -5.50
CA PRO A 96 -37.97 6.16 -5.90
C PRO A 96 -38.05 6.47 -7.41
N ALA A 97 -37.12 6.00 -8.26
CA ALA A 97 -36.91 6.60 -9.59
C ALA A 97 -37.66 5.90 -10.75
N GLU A 98 -38.65 6.57 -11.34
CA GLU A 98 -39.31 6.18 -12.60
C GLU A 98 -38.52 6.53 -13.89
N LEU A 99 -37.33 7.14 -13.77
CA LEU A 99 -36.54 7.64 -14.91
C LEU A 99 -35.29 6.80 -15.19
N SER A 100 -35.17 6.30 -16.41
CA SER A 100 -33.96 5.74 -17.05
C SER A 100 -32.99 4.94 -16.15
N LEU A 101 -33.52 4.04 -15.32
CA LEU A 101 -32.81 3.17 -14.39
C LEU A 101 -31.51 2.58 -14.98
N ARG A 102 -31.54 2.15 -16.25
CA ARG A 102 -30.39 1.57 -16.94
C ARG A 102 -29.17 2.49 -17.01
N HIS A 103 -29.34 3.77 -17.33
CA HIS A 103 -28.22 4.72 -17.44
C HIS A 103 -27.62 5.05 -16.06
N PHE A 104 -28.47 5.22 -15.05
CA PHE A 104 -28.02 5.47 -13.69
C PHE A 104 -27.26 4.28 -13.10
N ILE A 105 -27.78 3.05 -13.26
CA ILE A 105 -27.12 1.83 -12.79
C ILE A 105 -25.77 1.66 -13.49
N MET A 106 -25.72 1.77 -14.82
CA MET A 106 -24.48 1.61 -15.57
C MET A 106 -23.41 2.61 -15.14
N ARG A 107 -23.78 3.88 -14.94
CA ARG A 107 -22.84 4.90 -14.46
C ARG A 107 -22.30 4.58 -13.07
N ASN A 108 -23.16 4.23 -12.11
CA ASN A 108 -22.71 3.92 -10.74
C ASN A 108 -21.83 2.67 -10.70
N VAL A 109 -22.15 1.63 -11.47
CA VAL A 109 -21.31 0.43 -11.59
C VAL A 109 -19.92 0.77 -12.11
N VAL A 110 -19.83 1.59 -13.16
CA VAL A 110 -18.54 2.05 -13.71
C VAL A 110 -17.74 2.84 -12.67
N ILE A 111 -18.39 3.72 -11.91
CA ILE A 111 -17.74 4.50 -10.84
C ILE A 111 -17.22 3.58 -9.72
N VAL A 112 -18.03 2.63 -9.25
CA VAL A 112 -17.64 1.70 -8.18
C VAL A 112 -16.47 0.81 -8.62
N ILE A 113 -16.53 0.25 -9.84
CA ILE A 113 -15.43 -0.56 -10.39
C ILE A 113 -14.17 0.29 -10.54
N GLY A 114 -14.30 1.52 -11.06
CA GLY A 114 -13.20 2.47 -11.16
C GLY A 114 -12.57 2.78 -9.79
N GLY A 115 -13.40 3.01 -8.78
CA GLY A 115 -12.96 3.24 -7.41
C GLY A 115 -12.21 2.04 -6.82
N ILE A 116 -12.72 0.82 -6.98
CA ILE A 116 -12.04 -0.41 -6.53
C ILE A 116 -10.69 -0.57 -7.24
N ALA A 117 -10.65 -0.36 -8.56
CA ALA A 117 -9.43 -0.44 -9.34
C ALA A 117 -8.37 0.58 -8.87
N VAL A 118 -8.79 1.82 -8.63
CA VAL A 118 -7.93 2.88 -8.08
C VAL A 118 -7.42 2.50 -6.69
N THR A 119 -8.27 2.00 -5.79
CA THR A 119 -7.84 1.57 -4.45
C THR A 119 -6.80 0.44 -4.53
N ILE A 120 -7.03 -0.58 -5.35
CA ILE A 120 -6.06 -1.66 -5.55
C ILE A 120 -4.74 -1.13 -6.12
N PHE A 121 -4.80 -0.19 -7.05
CA PHE A 121 -3.61 0.46 -7.60
C PHE A 121 -2.85 1.27 -6.54
N LEU A 122 -3.56 2.07 -5.74
CA LEU A 122 -2.96 2.88 -4.68
C LEU A 122 -2.30 2.02 -3.59
N THR A 123 -2.88 0.88 -3.21
CA THR A 123 -2.24 -0.04 -2.25
C THR A 123 -0.97 -0.73 -2.78
N ARG A 124 -0.73 -0.68 -4.10
CA ARG A 124 0.52 -1.18 -4.72
C ARG A 124 1.59 -0.10 -4.83
N LEU A 125 1.21 1.18 -4.68
CA LEU A 125 2.16 2.28 -4.70
C LEU A 125 2.89 2.36 -3.37
N ASP A 126 4.22 2.51 -3.46
CA ASP A 126 5.08 2.75 -2.31
C ASP A 126 5.01 4.23 -1.95
N PHE A 127 4.21 4.55 -0.92
CA PHE A 127 4.00 5.93 -0.47
C PHE A 127 5.30 6.60 0.04
N ARG A 128 6.34 5.83 0.42
CA ARG A 128 7.67 6.38 0.76
C ARG A 128 8.28 7.14 -0.42
N LYS A 129 8.04 6.68 -1.65
CA LYS A 129 8.52 7.38 -2.85
C LYS A 129 7.72 8.65 -3.12
N LEU A 130 6.45 8.66 -2.74
CA LEU A 130 5.55 9.80 -2.91
C LEU A 130 5.89 10.94 -1.95
N GLU A 131 6.37 10.61 -0.74
CA GLU A 131 6.82 11.59 0.26
C GLU A 131 7.88 12.56 -0.28
N ARG A 132 8.82 12.08 -1.10
CA ARG A 132 9.83 12.92 -1.77
C ARG A 132 9.21 13.98 -2.70
N TYR A 133 8.01 13.72 -3.24
CA TYR A 133 7.28 14.64 -4.11
C TYR A 133 6.19 15.42 -3.38
N SER A 134 6.11 15.33 -2.05
CA SER A 134 5.07 15.98 -1.24
C SER A 134 4.92 17.48 -1.52
N THR A 135 6.03 18.22 -1.62
CA THR A 135 6.01 19.65 -1.95
C THR A 135 5.42 19.92 -3.33
N HIS A 136 5.75 19.10 -4.33
CA HIS A 136 5.23 19.25 -5.68
C HIS A 136 3.72 18.96 -5.73
N LEU A 137 3.26 17.91 -5.03
CA LEU A 137 1.84 17.59 -4.91
C LEU A 137 1.06 18.69 -4.18
N TYR A 138 1.66 19.28 -3.15
CA TYR A 138 1.07 20.38 -2.39
C TYR A 138 0.90 21.63 -3.27
N VAL A 139 1.96 22.06 -3.96
CA VAL A 139 1.89 23.22 -4.87
C VAL A 139 0.89 22.97 -5.99
N LEU A 140 0.87 21.77 -6.57
CA LEU A 140 -0.11 21.39 -7.59
C LEU A 140 -1.54 21.48 -7.04
N GLY A 141 -1.78 20.99 -5.82
CA GLY A 141 -3.07 21.10 -5.15
C GLY A 141 -3.50 22.54 -4.94
N CYS A 142 -2.59 23.42 -4.50
CA CYS A 142 -2.84 24.85 -4.38
C CYS A 142 -3.19 25.49 -5.73
N LEU A 143 -2.49 25.14 -6.80
CA LEU A 143 -2.78 25.65 -8.14
C LEU A 143 -4.16 25.20 -8.63
N ILE A 144 -4.51 23.92 -8.47
CA ILE A 144 -5.84 23.40 -8.81
C ILE A 144 -6.92 24.13 -8.01
N PHE A 145 -6.70 24.35 -6.72
CA PHE A 145 -7.62 25.08 -5.86
C PHE A 145 -7.82 26.53 -6.34
N LEU A 146 -6.74 27.24 -6.69
CA LEU A 146 -6.81 28.59 -7.26
C LEU A 146 -7.55 28.63 -8.61
N ILE A 147 -7.38 27.60 -9.45
CA ILE A 147 -8.11 27.47 -10.73
C ILE A 147 -9.61 27.30 -10.46
N ILE A 148 -10.00 26.48 -9.48
CA ILE A 148 -11.40 26.26 -9.11
C ILE A 148 -12.04 27.56 -8.58
N LEU A 149 -11.30 28.36 -7.79
CA LEU A 149 -11.78 29.67 -7.32
C LEU A 149 -12.05 30.67 -8.47
N ASN A 150 -11.36 30.51 -9.60
CA ASN A 150 -11.57 31.29 -10.82
C ASN A 150 -12.44 30.54 -11.84
N GLY A 151 -13.42 29.74 -11.38
CA GLY A 151 -14.26 28.92 -12.25
C GLY A 151 -15.04 29.72 -13.30
N ASN A 152 -15.25 29.10 -14.45
CA ASN A 152 -15.81 29.74 -15.65
C ASN A 152 -17.34 29.77 -15.70
N GLN A 153 -18.01 29.03 -14.82
CA GLN A 153 -19.47 28.94 -14.81
C GLN A 153 -20.00 29.11 -13.38
N MET A 154 -21.09 29.86 -13.24
CA MET A 154 -21.88 29.91 -12.01
C MET A 154 -23.23 29.25 -12.26
N MET A 155 -23.60 28.31 -11.40
CA MET A 155 -24.92 27.67 -11.39
C MET A 155 -25.43 27.67 -9.95
N ASN A 156 -26.54 28.37 -9.70
CA ASN A 156 -27.13 28.55 -8.37
C ASN A 156 -26.10 29.05 -7.31
N ASP A 157 -25.40 30.14 -7.62
CA ASP A 157 -24.36 30.76 -6.76
C ASP A 157 -23.15 29.88 -6.41
N VAL A 158 -23.02 28.70 -7.03
CA VAL A 158 -21.84 27.84 -6.91
C VAL A 158 -20.98 27.98 -8.17
N ILE A 159 -19.67 28.19 -7.96
CA ILE A 159 -18.68 28.30 -9.03
C ILE A 159 -18.24 26.89 -9.47
N PHE A 160 -18.28 26.66 -10.78
CA PHE A 160 -17.86 25.44 -11.44
C PHE A 160 -16.70 25.72 -12.40
N PHE A 161 -15.75 24.79 -12.45
CA PHE A 161 -14.76 24.73 -13.51
C PHE A 161 -15.08 23.53 -14.41
N GLN A 162 -15.60 23.80 -15.60
CA GLN A 162 -15.92 22.79 -16.60
C GLN A 162 -14.84 22.80 -17.70
N ALA A 163 -14.22 21.64 -17.94
CA ALA A 163 -13.25 21.42 -19.00
C ALA A 163 -13.61 20.12 -19.76
N GLY A 164 -14.52 20.24 -20.74
CA GLY A 164 -15.06 19.07 -21.45
C GLY A 164 -15.92 18.19 -20.55
N PRO A 165 -15.75 16.85 -20.53
CA PRO A 165 -16.54 15.94 -19.68
C PRO A 165 -16.15 15.99 -18.19
N LEU A 166 -15.12 16.76 -17.84
CA LEU A 166 -14.66 16.93 -16.46
C LEU A 166 -15.32 18.16 -15.86
N GLU A 167 -16.05 17.94 -14.76
CA GLU A 167 -16.66 19.00 -13.96
C GLU A 167 -16.02 19.00 -12.57
N LEU A 168 -15.37 20.11 -12.22
CA LEU A 168 -14.84 20.36 -10.89
C LEU A 168 -15.74 21.37 -10.18
N LYS A 169 -16.39 20.91 -9.11
CA LYS A 169 -17.26 21.73 -8.27
C LYS A 169 -16.43 22.49 -7.23
N GLY A 170 -16.57 23.81 -7.19
CA GLY A 170 -16.05 24.63 -6.10
C GLY A 170 -16.86 24.44 -4.82
N TRP A 171 -16.20 24.44 -3.66
CA TRP A 171 -16.87 24.44 -2.37
C TRP A 171 -17.16 25.91 -2.00
N MET A 172 -18.39 26.36 -2.18
CA MET A 172 -18.92 27.57 -1.53
C MET A 172 -20.21 27.20 -0.81
N THR A 173 -20.28 27.63 0.46
CA THR A 173 -21.47 27.61 1.34
C THR A 173 -22.52 28.59 0.86
#